data_AF-U4USY4-F1
#
_entry.id   AF-U4USY4-F1
#
_cell.length_a   1.000
_cell.length_b   1.000
_cell.length_c   1.000
_cell.angle_alpha   90.00
_cell.angle_beta   90.00
_cell.angle_gamma   90.00
#
_symmetry.space_group_name_H-M   'P 1'
#
loop_
_entity.id
_entity.type
_entity.pdbx_description
1 polymer ?
#
loop_
_entity_poly.entity_id
_entity_poly.type
_entity_poly.pdbx_seq_one_letter_code
_entity_poly.pdbx_strand_id
1 'polypeptide(L)'
;MPKPLDSRSKELVANLIRYFEQERDNQGPFLPLAAVRERVAAALCLSKTTVSAISTRVKSNEVLTSPKRKRSRTKSITNPDVLDSNGIRNTICELYGKHQHVTLSLLQEELKRKELFHGCRTSLHKLLRELGFMWQKDNPRRGRISKLLLTKSLSFIELVLQRRKT
;
A
#
# COMPACT_ATOMS: atom_id res chain seq x y z
N MET A 1 -11.87 -16.34 -35.58
CA MET A 1 -10.72 -17.02 -34.93
C MET A 1 -10.96 -17.06 -33.42
N PRO A 2 -10.78 -18.20 -32.76
CA PRO A 2 -10.89 -18.27 -31.30
C PRO A 2 -9.85 -17.36 -30.64
N LYS A 3 -10.20 -16.79 -29.49
CA LYS A 3 -9.29 -15.92 -28.74
C LYS A 3 -8.03 -16.70 -28.33
N PRO A 4 -6.84 -16.09 -28.39
CA PRO A 4 -5.61 -16.74 -27.95
C PRO A 4 -5.68 -17.06 -26.46
N LEU A 5 -5.18 -18.24 -26.09
CA LEU A 5 -5.10 -18.67 -24.69
C LEU A 5 -4.08 -17.83 -23.91
N ASP A 6 -4.39 -17.57 -22.63
CA ASP A 6 -3.48 -16.92 -21.70
C ASP A 6 -2.25 -17.79 -21.38
N SER A 7 -1.14 -17.19 -20.96
CA SER A 7 0.12 -17.89 -20.64
C SER A 7 -0.12 -19.00 -19.62
N ARG A 8 -0.87 -18.72 -18.55
CA ARG A 8 -1.14 -19.71 -17.52
C ARG A 8 -1.96 -20.89 -18.04
N SER A 9 -2.91 -20.64 -18.94
CA SER A 9 -3.69 -21.70 -19.59
C SER A 9 -2.80 -22.58 -20.47
N LYS A 10 -1.84 -22.00 -21.19
CA LYS A 10 -0.86 -22.76 -21.99
C LYS A 10 0.02 -23.67 -21.13
N GLU A 11 0.49 -23.17 -19.98
CA GLU A 11 1.26 -23.97 -19.01
C GLU A 11 0.46 -25.18 -18.50
N LEU A 12 -0.81 -24.97 -18.13
CA LEU A 12 -1.68 -26.05 -17.68
C LEU A 12 -1.88 -27.14 -18.75
N VAL A 13 -2.06 -26.72 -20.01
CA VAL A 13 -2.17 -27.66 -21.15
C VAL A 13 -0.86 -28.40 -21.36
N ALA A 14 0.28 -27.72 -21.30
CA ALA A 14 1.60 -28.35 -21.45
C ALA A 14 1.87 -29.39 -20.34
N ASN A 15 1.53 -29.09 -19.08
CA ASN A 15 1.66 -30.03 -17.97
C ASN A 15 0.77 -31.26 -18.18
N LEU A 16 -0.46 -31.05 -18.63
CA LEU A 16 -1.41 -32.13 -18.91
C LEU A 16 -0.88 -33.07 -20.00
N ILE A 17 -0.33 -32.52 -21.09
CA ILE A 17 0.26 -33.29 -22.18
C ILE A 17 1.41 -34.15 -21.65
N ARG A 18 2.35 -33.54 -20.92
CA ARG A 18 3.50 -34.25 -20.33
C ARG A 18 3.07 -35.39 -19.42
N TYR A 19 2.06 -35.17 -18.59
CA TYR A 19 1.55 -36.19 -17.69
C TYR A 19 0.98 -37.40 -18.44
N PHE A 20 0.24 -37.16 -19.53
CA PHE A 20 -0.30 -38.26 -20.35
C PHE A 20 0.75 -38.94 -21.22
N GLU A 21 1.79 -38.23 -21.67
CA GLU A 21 2.95 -38.85 -22.32
C GLU A 21 3.65 -39.80 -21.35
N GLN A 22 3.83 -39.39 -20.10
CA GLN A 22 4.38 -40.24 -19.05
C GLN A 22 3.49 -41.47 -18.77
N GLU A 23 2.15 -41.31 -18.69
CA GLU A 23 1.24 -42.45 -18.52
C GLU A 23 1.29 -43.42 -19.72
N ARG A 24 1.45 -42.90 -20.95
CA ARG A 24 1.64 -43.72 -22.16
C ARG A 24 2.93 -44.52 -22.08
N ASP A 25 4.03 -43.87 -21.75
CA ASP A 25 5.36 -44.50 -21.68
C ASP A 25 5.42 -45.52 -20.52
N ASN A 26 4.63 -45.32 -19.46
CA ASN A 26 4.44 -46.24 -18.34
C ASN A 26 3.43 -47.38 -18.63
N GLN A 27 2.83 -47.44 -19.82
CA GLN A 27 1.83 -48.44 -20.22
C GLN A 27 0.60 -48.51 -19.29
N GLY A 28 0.27 -47.40 -18.63
CA GLY A 28 -0.84 -47.38 -17.69
C GLY A 28 -0.86 -46.14 -16.81
N PRO A 29 -2.03 -45.85 -16.20
CA PRO A 29 -2.20 -44.67 -15.37
C PRO A 29 -1.41 -44.80 -14.06
N PHE A 30 -0.70 -43.74 -13.65
CA PHE A 30 0.04 -43.73 -12.38
C PHE A 30 -0.86 -43.84 -11.16
N LEU A 31 -2.07 -43.34 -11.29
CA LEU A 31 -3.08 -43.30 -10.24
C LEU A 31 -4.35 -43.99 -10.75
N PRO A 32 -5.11 -44.65 -9.87
CA PRO A 32 -6.31 -45.37 -10.27
C PRO A 32 -7.34 -44.44 -10.90
N LEU A 33 -8.07 -44.94 -11.91
CA LEU A 33 -9.08 -44.16 -12.63
C LEU A 33 -10.17 -43.59 -11.73
N ALA A 34 -10.47 -44.28 -10.61
CA ALA A 34 -11.41 -43.82 -9.59
C ALA A 34 -10.96 -42.55 -8.86
N ALA A 35 -9.66 -42.30 -8.73
CA ALA A 35 -9.09 -41.16 -8.01
C ALA A 35 -9.01 -39.90 -8.89
N VAL A 36 -10.13 -39.51 -9.51
CA VAL A 36 -10.22 -38.44 -10.52
C VAL A 36 -9.59 -37.13 -10.04
N ARG A 37 -9.88 -36.70 -8.81
CA ARG A 37 -9.36 -35.42 -8.28
C ARG A 37 -7.85 -35.43 -8.08
N GLU A 38 -7.29 -36.57 -7.68
CA GLU A 38 -5.87 -36.74 -7.43
C GLU A 38 -5.10 -36.81 -8.74
N ARG A 39 -5.67 -37.49 -9.75
CA ARG A 39 -5.16 -37.49 -11.12
C ARG A 39 -5.10 -36.09 -11.71
N VAL A 40 -6.18 -35.32 -11.61
CA VAL A 40 -6.22 -33.93 -12.12
C VAL A 40 -5.23 -33.04 -11.37
N ALA A 41 -5.09 -33.21 -10.05
CA ALA A 41 -4.12 -32.46 -9.25
C ALA A 41 -2.68 -32.77 -9.68
N ALA A 42 -2.34 -34.05 -9.88
CA ALA A 42 -1.03 -34.48 -10.36
C ALA A 42 -0.75 -33.97 -11.78
N ALA A 43 -1.69 -34.17 -12.70
CA ALA A 43 -1.53 -33.83 -14.11
C ALA A 43 -1.39 -32.33 -14.39
N LEU A 44 -2.12 -31.50 -13.65
CA LEU A 44 -2.06 -30.04 -13.79
C LEU A 44 -1.04 -29.39 -12.86
N CYS A 45 -0.39 -30.17 -11.98
CA CYS A 45 0.47 -29.70 -10.90
C CYS A 45 -0.22 -28.65 -10.00
N LEU A 46 -1.44 -28.95 -9.56
CA LEU A 46 -2.26 -28.09 -8.69
C LEU A 46 -2.53 -28.78 -7.34
N SER A 47 -2.91 -27.99 -6.33
CA SER A 47 -3.30 -28.57 -5.03
C SER A 47 -4.64 -29.31 -5.14
N LYS A 48 -4.79 -30.43 -4.40
CA LYS A 48 -6.05 -31.18 -4.29
C LYS A 48 -7.20 -30.30 -3.81
N THR A 49 -6.92 -29.34 -2.92
CA THR A 49 -7.85 -28.31 -2.44
C THR A 49 -8.36 -27.42 -3.57
N THR A 50 -7.48 -26.94 -4.44
CA THR A 50 -7.86 -26.12 -5.60
C THR A 50 -8.76 -26.89 -6.56
N VAL A 51 -8.39 -28.12 -6.90
CA VAL A 51 -9.18 -28.99 -7.77
C VAL A 51 -10.54 -29.31 -7.15
N SER A 52 -10.58 -29.57 -5.84
CA SER A 52 -11.82 -29.84 -5.11
C SER A 52 -12.75 -28.62 -5.11
N ALA A 53 -12.23 -27.43 -4.84
CA ALA A 53 -13.00 -26.19 -4.85
C ALA A 53 -13.55 -25.85 -6.25
N ILE A 54 -12.81 -26.14 -7.32
CA ILE A 54 -13.30 -25.99 -8.69
C ILE A 54 -14.37 -27.04 -8.98
N SER A 55 -14.13 -28.31 -8.61
CA SER A 55 -15.08 -29.41 -8.81
C SER A 55 -16.42 -29.15 -8.14
N THR A 56 -16.44 -28.59 -6.93
CA THR A 56 -17.69 -28.23 -6.24
C THR A 56 -18.45 -27.14 -6.98
N ARG A 57 -17.76 -26.09 -7.46
CA ARG A 57 -18.37 -24.98 -8.20
C ARG A 57 -18.92 -25.41 -9.56
N VAL A 58 -18.22 -26.31 -10.25
CA VAL A 58 -18.69 -26.90 -11.51
C VAL A 58 -19.96 -27.72 -11.26
N LYS A 59 -20.00 -28.51 -10.17
CA LYS A 59 -21.19 -29.30 -9.80
C LYS A 59 -22.40 -28.42 -9.43
N SER A 60 -22.17 -27.24 -8.84
CA SER A 60 -23.23 -26.26 -8.55
C SER A 60 -23.59 -25.38 -9.75
N ASN A 61 -23.05 -25.63 -10.95
CA ASN A 61 -23.24 -24.82 -12.16
C ASN A 61 -22.87 -23.33 -11.97
N GLU A 62 -21.93 -23.04 -11.07
CA GLU A 62 -21.43 -21.69 -10.85
C GLU A 62 -20.47 -21.26 -11.95
N VAL A 63 -20.57 -19.99 -12.37
CA VAL A 63 -19.65 -19.39 -13.33
C VAL A 63 -18.27 -19.23 -12.68
N LEU A 64 -17.27 -19.94 -13.20
CA LEU A 64 -15.87 -19.85 -12.77
C LEU A 64 -15.28 -18.48 -13.15
N THR A 65 -15.51 -17.48 -12.30
CA THR A 65 -15.02 -16.12 -12.52
C THR A 65 -13.69 -15.92 -11.80
N SER A 66 -12.71 -15.34 -12.49
CA SER A 66 -11.43 -14.96 -11.88
C SER A 66 -11.64 -13.88 -10.80
N PRO A 67 -10.85 -13.89 -9.70
CA PRO A 67 -10.90 -12.83 -8.71
C PRO A 67 -10.73 -11.46 -9.39
N LYS A 68 -11.69 -10.56 -9.18
CA LYS A 68 -11.66 -9.22 -9.78
C LYS A 68 -10.45 -8.47 -9.23
N ARG A 69 -9.56 -8.00 -10.11
CA ARG A 69 -8.39 -7.19 -9.73
C ARG A 69 -8.85 -5.99 -8.91
N LYS A 70 -8.33 -5.85 -7.69
CA LYS A 70 -8.59 -4.67 -6.84
C LYS A 70 -8.00 -3.45 -7.56
N ARG A 71 -8.83 -2.47 -7.91
CA ARG A 71 -8.36 -1.20 -8.49
C ARG A 71 -7.53 -0.46 -7.44
N SER A 72 -6.30 -0.07 -7.78
CA SER A 72 -5.51 0.84 -6.96
C SER A 72 -6.21 2.19 -6.91
N ARG A 73 -6.50 2.70 -5.72
CA ARG A 73 -7.02 4.06 -5.55
C ARG A 73 -5.88 5.06 -5.77
N THR A 74 -6.12 6.09 -6.57
CA THR A 74 -5.22 7.26 -6.65
C THR A 74 -5.13 7.90 -5.27
N LYS A 75 -3.91 8.25 -4.83
CA LYS A 75 -3.71 8.91 -3.53
C LYS A 75 -4.40 10.29 -3.54
N SER A 76 -4.95 10.70 -2.40
CA SER A 76 -5.55 12.03 -2.21
C SER A 76 -4.50 13.14 -2.38
N ILE A 77 -4.93 14.34 -2.79
CA ILE A 77 -4.14 15.56 -3.02
C ILE A 77 -3.36 15.93 -1.75
N THR A 78 -2.22 15.29 -1.56
CA THR A 78 -1.32 15.47 -0.42
C THR A 78 0.08 15.05 -0.86
N ASN A 79 0.43 15.33 -2.12
CA ASN A 79 1.79 15.05 -2.59
C ASN A 79 2.64 16.30 -2.31
N PRO A 80 3.67 16.22 -1.46
CA PRO A 80 4.49 17.37 -1.05
C PRO A 80 5.33 17.93 -2.21
N ASP A 81 5.52 17.18 -3.30
CA ASP A 81 6.24 17.64 -4.50
C ASP A 81 5.46 18.66 -5.33
N VAL A 82 4.12 18.67 -5.20
CA VAL A 82 3.23 19.64 -5.89
C VAL A 82 2.90 20.83 -5.00
N LEU A 83 3.10 20.69 -3.69
CA LEU A 83 2.79 21.71 -2.70
C LEU A 83 4.05 22.45 -2.29
N ASP A 84 3.95 23.74 -1.98
CA ASP A 84 5.06 24.58 -1.52
C ASP A 84 5.54 24.14 -0.13
N SER A 85 6.29 23.04 -0.10
CA SER A 85 6.84 22.40 1.09
C SER A 85 7.71 23.37 1.90
N ASN A 86 8.43 24.27 1.22
CA ASN A 86 9.23 25.32 1.85
C ASN A 86 8.34 26.42 2.45
N GLY A 87 7.23 26.78 1.78
CA GLY A 87 6.23 27.69 2.32
C GLY A 87 5.67 27.17 3.65
N ILE A 88 5.28 25.89 3.68
CA ILE A 88 4.77 25.24 4.90
C ILE A 88 5.82 25.19 6.01
N ARG A 89 7.09 24.93 5.68
CA ARG A 89 8.18 24.96 6.68
C ARG A 89 8.37 26.36 7.27
N ASN A 90 8.34 27.40 6.42
CA ASN A 90 8.52 28.78 6.85
C ASN A 90 7.38 29.28 7.72
N THR A 91 6.12 28.95 7.39
CA THR A 91 4.97 29.32 8.24
C THR A 91 5.05 28.68 9.62
N ILE A 92 5.48 27.42 9.71
CA ILE A 92 5.72 26.75 11.00
C ILE A 92 6.81 27.50 11.78
N CYS A 93 7.92 27.87 11.14
CA CYS A 93 8.99 28.63 11.78
C CYS A 93 8.53 30.00 12.29
N GLU A 94 7.74 30.74 11.50
CA GLU A 94 7.15 32.02 11.91
C GLU A 94 6.25 31.88 13.13
N LEU A 95 5.40 30.84 13.18
CA LEU A 95 4.51 30.60 14.32
C LEU A 95 5.28 30.26 15.59
N TYR A 96 6.37 29.49 15.47
CA TYR A 96 7.28 29.27 16.59
C TYR A 96 8.02 30.55 17.00
N GLY A 97 8.39 31.41 16.06
CA GLY A 97 9.02 32.71 16.33
C GLY A 97 8.13 33.69 17.09
N LYS A 98 6.80 33.60 16.90
CA LYS A 98 5.78 34.39 17.60
C LYS A 98 5.41 33.85 18.99
N HIS A 99 6.09 32.82 19.49
CA HIS A 99 5.78 32.12 20.75
C HIS A 99 4.34 31.57 20.86
N GLN A 100 3.67 31.38 19.73
CA GLN A 100 2.32 30.86 19.70
C GLN A 100 2.35 29.32 19.66
N HIS A 101 1.50 28.67 20.45
CA HIS A 101 1.41 27.21 20.43
C HIS A 101 0.88 26.70 19.09
N VAL A 102 1.74 26.06 18.31
CA VAL A 102 1.39 25.51 16.99
C VAL A 102 0.48 24.30 17.14
N THR A 103 -0.83 24.53 17.06
CA THR A 103 -1.84 23.46 16.94
C THR A 103 -2.12 23.15 15.47
N LEU A 104 -2.51 21.92 15.15
CA LEU A 104 -2.86 21.54 13.77
C LEU A 104 -4.00 22.39 13.19
N SER A 105 -4.95 22.84 14.02
CA SER A 105 -6.04 23.73 13.61
C SER A 105 -5.54 25.13 13.27
N LEU A 106 -4.73 25.73 14.16
CA LEU A 106 -4.12 27.03 13.92
C LEU A 106 -3.25 27.01 12.66
N LEU A 107 -2.44 25.97 12.51
CA LEU A 107 -1.58 25.81 11.33
C LEU A 107 -2.42 25.66 10.06
N GLN A 108 -3.54 24.92 10.11
CA GLN A 108 -4.43 24.78 8.96
C GLN A 108 -5.07 26.11 8.57
N GLU A 109 -5.49 26.94 9.53
CA GLU A 109 -6.06 28.26 9.26
C GLU A 109 -5.04 29.20 8.63
N GLU A 110 -3.82 29.24 9.16
CA GLU A 110 -2.74 30.06 8.62
C GLU A 110 -2.28 29.61 7.23
N LEU A 111 -2.22 28.30 6.98
CA LEU A 111 -1.89 27.76 5.67
C LEU A 111 -3.00 28.00 4.64
N LYS A 112 -4.26 28.02 5.07
CA LYS A 112 -5.39 28.44 4.21
C LYS A 112 -5.34 29.94 3.90
N ARG A 113 -5.03 30.77 4.90
CA ARG A 113 -4.88 32.23 4.71
C ARG A 113 -3.78 32.59 3.71
N LYS A 114 -2.68 31.83 3.72
CA LYS A 114 -1.56 32.01 2.79
C LYS A 114 -1.74 31.27 1.45
N GLU A 115 -2.90 30.66 1.21
CA GLU A 115 -3.23 29.86 0.02
C GLU A 115 -2.28 28.67 -0.27
N LEU A 116 -1.43 28.31 0.70
CA LEU A 116 -0.44 27.23 0.55
C LEU A 116 -1.05 25.83 0.68
N PHE A 117 -2.19 25.71 1.35
CA PHE A 117 -2.84 24.42 1.58
C PHE A 117 -4.36 24.53 1.74
N HIS A 118 -5.08 23.78 0.91
CA HIS A 118 -6.55 23.75 0.89
C HIS A 118 -7.15 22.46 1.49
N GLY A 119 -6.31 21.56 2.01
CA GLY A 119 -6.75 20.26 2.52
C GLY A 119 -7.37 20.29 3.92
N CYS A 120 -7.84 19.11 4.36
CA CYS A 120 -8.37 18.89 5.69
C CYS A 120 -7.27 18.56 6.72
N ARG A 121 -7.60 18.61 8.02
CA ARG A 121 -6.67 18.38 9.13
C ARG A 121 -5.93 17.03 9.04
N THR A 122 -6.61 15.97 8.57
CA THR A 122 -6.02 14.64 8.42
C THR A 122 -5.01 14.59 7.28
N SER A 123 -5.29 15.27 6.16
CA SER A 123 -4.32 15.45 5.08
C SER A 123 -3.12 16.27 5.53
N LEU A 124 -3.33 17.35 6.28
CA LEU A 124 -2.23 18.15 6.84
C LEU A 124 -1.34 17.31 7.76
N HIS A 125 -1.94 16.48 8.62
CA HIS A 125 -1.16 15.59 9.49
C HIS A 125 -0.29 14.59 8.71
N LYS A 126 -0.82 14.03 7.61
CA LYS A 126 -0.06 13.13 6.73
C LYS A 126 1.08 13.86 6.02
N LEU A 127 0.78 15.03 5.46
CA LEU A 127 1.76 15.90 4.80
C LEU A 127 2.92 16.26 5.74
N LEU A 128 2.61 16.63 6.98
CA LEU A 128 3.62 16.95 7.99
C LEU A 128 4.53 15.75 8.29
N ARG A 129 3.99 14.53 8.37
CA ARG A 129 4.80 13.32 8.54
C ARG A 129 5.73 13.08 7.35
N GLU A 130 5.24 13.27 6.13
CA GLU A 130 6.04 13.16 4.92
C GLU A 130 7.15 14.22 4.86
N LEU A 131 6.89 15.43 5.37
CA LEU A 131 7.88 16.49 5.51
C LEU A 131 8.91 16.28 6.65
N GLY A 132 8.75 15.22 7.46
CA GLY A 132 9.64 14.90 8.57
C GLY A 132 9.29 15.58 9.91
N PHE A 133 8.08 16.14 10.03
CA PHE A 133 7.57 16.68 11.28
C PHE A 133 6.81 15.60 12.07
N MET A 134 7.19 15.41 13.33
CA MET A 134 6.47 14.53 14.26
C MET A 134 5.69 15.35 15.28
N TRP A 135 4.62 14.77 15.82
CA TRP A 135 3.86 15.39 16.90
C TRP A 135 4.29 14.78 18.24
N GLN A 136 4.95 15.55 19.10
CA GLN A 136 5.29 15.17 20.46
C GLN A 136 4.19 15.63 21.42
N LYS A 137 3.83 14.81 22.41
CA LYS A 137 2.91 15.24 23.46
C LYS A 137 3.71 16.00 24.52
N ASP A 138 3.29 17.21 24.82
CA ASP A 138 4.00 18.09 25.77
C ASP A 138 3.22 18.23 27.09
N ASN A 139 1.92 17.90 27.07
CA ASN A 139 1.05 17.82 28.24
C ASN A 139 0.01 16.69 28.04
N PRO A 140 -0.61 16.13 29.09
CA PRO A 140 -1.52 14.98 28.98
C PRO A 140 -2.72 15.21 28.03
N ARG A 141 -3.04 16.47 27.71
CA ARG A 141 -4.11 16.84 26.76
C ARG A 141 -3.64 17.54 25.48
N ARG A 142 -2.33 17.76 25.26
CA ARG A 142 -1.83 18.62 24.15
C ARG A 142 -0.46 18.15 23.63
N GLY A 143 -0.21 18.35 22.34
CA GLY A 143 1.12 18.13 21.77
C GLY A 143 1.66 19.33 20.99
N ARG A 144 2.93 19.22 20.62
CA ARG A 144 3.78 20.16 19.89
C ARG A 144 4.34 19.46 18.66
N ILE A 145 4.64 20.23 17.61
CA ILE A 145 5.32 19.69 16.43
C ILE A 145 6.82 19.68 16.70
N SER A 146 7.39 18.50 16.92
CA SER A 146 8.83 18.29 17.06
C SER A 146 9.43 17.78 15.74
N LYS A 147 10.50 18.40 15.26
CA LYS A 147 11.24 17.88 14.11
C LYS A 147 12.05 16.64 14.53
N LEU A 148 11.97 15.55 13.79
CA LEU A 148 13.04 14.54 13.79
C LEU A 148 13.88 14.79 12.53
N LEU A 149 15.12 15.23 12.73
CA LEU A 149 16.05 15.52 11.65
C LEU A 149 16.53 14.20 11.02
N LEU A 150 16.15 13.93 9.77
CA LEU A 150 17.07 13.24 8.85
C LEU A 150 18.04 14.29 8.32
N THR A 151 18.99 14.69 9.16
CA THR A 151 20.38 15.10 8.86
C THR A 151 21.00 15.72 10.10
N LYS A 152 22.21 15.25 10.39
CA LYS A 152 23.05 15.59 11.53
C LYS A 152 23.36 17.09 11.56
N SER A 153 22.57 17.88 12.28
CA SER A 153 23.00 19.17 12.81
C SER A 153 21.97 19.60 13.83
N LEU A 154 22.38 19.66 15.10
CA LEU A 154 21.75 20.30 16.26
C LEU A 154 20.34 20.86 16.02
N SER A 155 19.37 20.30 16.77
CA SER A 155 18.06 20.88 17.12
C SER A 155 17.99 22.40 16.86
N PHE A 156 17.53 22.79 15.67
CA PHE A 156 17.37 24.19 15.27
C PHE A 156 16.48 24.97 16.26
N ILE A 157 15.57 24.28 16.96
CA ILE A 157 14.76 24.86 18.05
C ILE A 157 15.65 25.18 19.27
N GLU A 158 16.59 24.32 19.65
CA GLU A 158 17.59 24.63 20.68
C GLU A 158 18.55 25.72 20.20
N LEU A 159 18.95 25.74 18.92
CA LEU A 159 19.79 26.79 18.36
C LEU A 159 19.10 28.18 18.38
N VAL A 160 17.81 28.23 18.03
CA VAL A 160 16.99 29.45 18.08
C VAL A 160 16.70 29.89 19.52
N LEU A 161 16.60 28.95 20.47
CA LEU A 161 16.42 29.24 21.90
C LEU A 161 17.74 29.60 22.60
N GLN A 162 18.88 29.04 22.20
CA GLN A 162 20.21 29.30 22.77
C GLN A 162 20.80 30.65 22.32
N ARG A 163 20.52 31.12 21.10
CA ARG A 163 20.94 32.44 20.61
C ARG A 163 20.33 33.65 21.35
N ARG A 164 19.49 33.44 22.37
CA ARG A 164 18.89 34.51 23.20
C ARG A 164 19.37 34.51 24.66
N LYS A 165 20.36 33.70 25.03
CA LYS A 165 20.98 33.72 26.38
C LYS A 165 22.29 34.51 26.44
N THR A 166 22.63 35.23 25.38
CA THR A 166 23.77 36.17 25.30
C THR A 166 23.25 37.57 25.10
#